data_AF-A0A0G2HWS5-F1
#
_entry.id   AF-A0A0G2HWS5-F1
#
_cell.length_a   1.000
_cell.length_b   1.000
_cell.length_c   1.000
_cell.angle_alpha   90.00
_cell.angle_beta   90.00
_cell.angle_gamma   90.00
#
_symmetry.space_group_name_H-M   'P 1'
#
loop_
_entity.id
_entity.type
_entity.pdbx_description
1 polymer ?
#
loop_
_entity_poly.entity_id
_entity_poly.type
_entity_poly.pdbx_seq_one_letter_code
_entity_poly.pdbx_strand_id
1 'polypeptide(L)'
;MVAMVQKVQKLFGDVVCELDEIHRLIPDVPLVPHGTHGVSDELFRKTRQRGVLKVNVNRTARDDYTKFVAENAGKLELTVLKVRAVEIHTASIKRVMRDVFDSAGKT
;
A
#
# COMPACT_ATOMS: atom_id res chain seq x y z
N MET A 1 -21.51 -1.30 17.29
CA MET A 1 -20.45 -0.49 16.63
C MET A 1 -19.15 -0.46 17.44
N VAL A 2 -19.19 -0.23 18.77
CA VAL A 2 -17.99 -0.14 19.65
C VAL A 2 -17.13 -1.42 19.70
N ALA A 3 -17.72 -2.61 19.77
CA ALA A 3 -16.97 -3.87 19.85
C ALA A 3 -16.18 -4.22 18.56
N MET A 4 -16.66 -3.78 17.40
CA MET A 4 -15.99 -4.01 16.12
C MET A 4 -14.75 -3.12 15.99
N VAL A 5 -14.83 -1.87 16.47
CA VAL A 5 -13.70 -0.93 16.51
C VAL A 5 -12.59 -1.45 17.43
N GLN A 6 -12.94 -1.97 18.61
CA GLN A 6 -11.96 -2.55 19.55
C GLN A 6 -11.27 -3.81 19.00
N LYS A 7 -11.99 -4.67 18.30
CA LYS A 7 -11.43 -5.91 17.72
C LYS A 7 -10.45 -5.62 16.60
N VAL A 8 -10.76 -4.63 15.78
CA VAL A 8 -9.89 -4.11 14.71
C VAL A 8 -8.65 -3.44 15.30
N GLN A 9 -8.79 -2.61 16.34
CA GLN A 9 -7.67 -2.01 17.07
C GLN A 9 -6.75 -3.04 17.75
N LYS A 10 -7.32 -4.12 18.30
CA LYS A 10 -6.55 -5.21 18.90
C LYS A 10 -5.72 -5.97 17.85
N LEU A 11 -6.36 -6.37 16.74
CA LEU A 11 -5.64 -6.97 15.60
C LEU A 11 -4.52 -6.05 15.08
N PHE A 12 -4.74 -4.73 15.10
CA PHE A 12 -3.73 -3.75 14.72
C PHE A 12 -2.58 -3.64 15.72
N GLY A 13 -2.84 -3.76 17.02
CA GLY A 13 -1.79 -3.79 18.04
C GLY A 13 -0.93 -5.05 17.94
N ASP A 14 -1.58 -6.20 17.76
CA ASP A 14 -0.94 -7.52 17.77
C ASP A 14 0.06 -7.66 16.60
N VAL A 15 -0.32 -7.27 15.37
CA VAL A 15 0.57 -7.34 14.18
C VAL A 15 1.79 -6.42 14.30
N VAL A 16 1.62 -5.26 14.93
CA VAL A 16 2.71 -4.28 15.10
C VAL A 16 3.71 -4.74 16.15
N CYS A 17 3.24 -5.44 17.19
CA CYS A 17 4.09 -6.07 18.20
C CYS A 17 4.88 -7.26 17.62
N GLU A 18 4.25 -8.08 16.78
CA GLU A 18 4.90 -9.23 16.12
C GLU A 18 6.03 -8.79 15.18
N LEU A 19 5.82 -7.73 14.38
CA LEU A 19 6.88 -7.20 13.51
C LEU A 19 8.10 -6.72 14.29
N ASP A 20 7.89 -6.11 15.45
CA ASP A 20 8.97 -5.62 16.30
C ASP A 20 9.78 -6.77 16.91
N GLU A 21 9.10 -7.84 17.33
CA GLU A 21 9.74 -9.05 17.83
C GLU A 21 10.57 -9.75 16.74
N ILE A 22 10.00 -9.92 15.54
CA ILE A 22 10.73 -10.50 14.40
C ILE A 22 11.98 -9.66 14.09
N HIS A 23 11.85 -8.34 14.00
CA HIS A 23 13.00 -7.48 13.72
C HIS A 23 14.06 -7.55 14.82
N ARG A 24 13.67 -7.70 16.10
CA ARG A 24 14.61 -7.93 17.20
C ARG A 24 15.37 -9.26 17.08
N LEU A 25 14.72 -10.32 16.57
CA LEU A 25 15.34 -11.64 16.39
C LEU A 25 16.25 -11.71 15.15
N ILE A 26 15.92 -10.98 14.09
CA ILE A 26 16.66 -10.95 12.82
C ILE A 26 16.91 -9.50 12.34
N PRO A 27 17.71 -8.70 13.07
CA PRO A 27 17.84 -7.26 12.82
C PRO A 27 18.43 -6.92 11.45
N ASP A 28 19.28 -7.80 10.91
CA ASP A 28 20.01 -7.56 9.66
C ASP A 28 19.24 -7.99 8.42
N VAL A 29 18.07 -8.62 8.58
CA VAL A 29 17.26 -9.14 7.46
C VAL A 29 16.09 -8.18 7.19
N PRO A 30 16.03 -7.55 6.01
CA PRO A 30 14.91 -6.69 5.64
C PRO A 30 13.57 -7.43 5.61
N LEU A 31 12.55 -6.86 6.25
CA LEU A 31 11.20 -7.41 6.24
C LEU A 31 10.37 -6.89 5.06
N VAL A 32 9.48 -7.75 4.57
CA VAL A 32 8.66 -7.50 3.38
C VAL A 32 7.20 -7.86 3.64
N PRO A 33 6.30 -6.90 3.92
CA PRO A 33 4.88 -7.17 4.01
C PRO A 33 4.26 -7.49 2.65
N HIS A 34 3.36 -8.48 2.67
CA HIS A 34 2.50 -8.89 1.58
C HIS A 34 1.02 -8.64 1.93
N GLY A 35 0.11 -8.80 0.97
CA GLY A 35 -1.33 -8.70 1.24
C GLY A 35 -1.78 -7.31 1.68
N THR A 36 -1.12 -6.24 1.20
CA THR A 36 -1.19 -4.90 1.80
C THR A 36 -2.41 -4.08 1.38
N HIS A 37 -3.47 -4.73 0.89
CA HIS A 37 -4.71 -4.06 0.51
C HIS A 37 -5.56 -3.77 1.75
N GLY A 38 -6.10 -2.55 1.87
CA GLY A 38 -6.87 -2.12 3.04
C GLY A 38 -6.03 -1.73 4.26
N VAL A 39 -4.69 -1.87 4.18
CA VAL A 39 -3.77 -1.34 5.19
C VAL A 39 -3.75 0.19 5.08
N SER A 40 -3.86 0.87 6.22
CA SER A 40 -3.85 2.33 6.26
C SER A 40 -2.44 2.90 6.05
N ASP A 41 -2.36 4.11 5.51
CA ASP A 41 -1.10 4.82 5.33
C ASP A 41 -0.32 4.99 6.64
N GLU A 42 -1.02 5.20 7.76
CA GLU A 42 -0.41 5.29 9.08
C GLU A 42 0.31 4.00 9.49
N LEU A 43 -0.29 2.85 9.20
CA LEU A 43 0.31 1.56 9.53
C LEU A 43 1.56 1.30 8.71
N PHE A 44 1.56 1.63 7.41
CA PHE A 44 2.78 1.53 6.59
C PHE A 44 3.92 2.40 7.13
N ARG A 45 3.62 3.61 7.61
CA ARG A 45 4.65 4.47 8.21
C ARG A 45 5.21 3.88 9.51
N LYS A 46 4.36 3.25 10.32
CA LYS A 46 4.76 2.55 11.55
C LYS A 46 5.63 1.32 11.28
N THR A 47 5.37 0.55 10.22
CA THR A 47 6.16 -0.66 9.95
C THR A 47 7.60 -0.36 9.55
N ARG A 48 7.88 0.81 8.97
CA ARG A 48 9.23 1.24 8.58
C ARG A 48 10.21 1.31 9.76
N GLN A 49 9.72 1.68 10.94
CA GLN A 49 10.51 1.71 12.18
C GLN A 49 10.81 0.31 12.74
N ARG A 50 10.27 -0.75 12.12
CA ARG A 50 10.29 -2.14 12.59
C ARG A 50 10.89 -3.08 11.53
N GLY A 51 11.93 -2.63 10.81
CA GLY A 51 12.67 -3.46 9.87
C GLY A 51 12.06 -3.65 8.47
N VAL A 52 10.90 -3.04 8.17
CA VAL A 52 10.31 -3.12 6.82
C VAL A 52 11.01 -2.16 5.85
N LEU A 53 11.61 -2.72 4.79
CA LEU A 53 12.31 -1.94 3.75
C LEU A 53 11.73 -2.12 2.33
N LYS A 54 10.84 -3.09 2.13
CA LYS A 54 10.17 -3.32 0.83
C LYS A 54 8.70 -3.62 1.05
N VAL A 55 7.81 -2.91 0.35
CA VAL A 55 6.36 -3.11 0.48
C VAL A 55 5.78 -3.56 -0.85
N ASN A 56 5.07 -4.69 -0.86
CA ASN A 56 4.42 -5.19 -2.07
C ASN A 56 3.02 -4.60 -2.23
N VAL A 57 2.86 -3.68 -3.18
CA VAL A 57 1.56 -3.06 -3.50
C VAL A 57 0.93 -3.67 -4.74
N ASN A 58 -0.40 -3.80 -4.73
CA ASN A 58 -1.20 -4.16 -5.90
C ASN A 58 -2.46 -3.29 -5.92
N ARG A 59 -3.59 -3.79 -5.37
CA ARG A 59 -4.87 -3.07 -5.33
C ARG A 59 -4.77 -1.66 -4.72
N THR A 60 -3.93 -1.48 -3.70
CA THR A 60 -3.62 -0.18 -3.06
C THR A 60 -3.21 0.93 -4.03
N ALA A 61 -2.64 0.59 -5.19
CA ALA A 61 -2.27 1.54 -6.24
C ALA A 61 -3.01 1.31 -7.57
N ARG A 62 -3.80 0.24 -7.70
CA ARG A 62 -4.39 -0.22 -8.99
C ARG A 62 -5.91 -0.09 -9.03
N ASP A 63 -6.58 0.16 -7.92
CA ASP A 63 -8.05 0.24 -7.90
C ASP A 63 -8.58 1.37 -8.78
N ASP A 64 -7.97 2.57 -8.76
CA ASP A 64 -8.37 3.70 -9.61
C ASP A 64 -8.18 3.40 -11.11
N TYR A 65 -7.07 2.76 -11.47
CA TYR A 65 -6.82 2.26 -12.83
C TYR A 65 -7.93 1.30 -13.26
N THR A 66 -8.25 0.32 -12.40
CA THR A 66 -9.20 -0.75 -12.72
C THR A 66 -10.60 -0.18 -12.89
N LYS A 67 -10.98 0.75 -12.00
CA LYS A 67 -12.24 1.49 -12.07
C LYS A 67 -12.36 2.27 -13.39
N PHE A 68 -11.34 3.06 -13.73
CA PHE A 68 -11.34 3.84 -14.97
C PHE A 68 -11.48 2.96 -16.21
N VAL A 69 -10.73 1.86 -16.28
CA VAL A 69 -10.82 0.93 -17.42
C VAL A 69 -12.21 0.31 -17.52
N ALA A 70 -12.79 -0.15 -16.41
CA ALA A 70 -14.13 -0.74 -16.40
C ALA A 70 -15.21 0.27 -16.84
N GLU A 71 -15.10 1.53 -16.44
CA GLU A 71 -16.07 2.57 -16.77
C GLU A 71 -15.99 3.06 -18.22
N ASN A 72 -14.81 2.94 -18.87
CA ASN A 72 -14.52 3.55 -20.17
C ASN A 72 -14.22 2.55 -21.31
N ALA A 73 -14.09 1.25 -21.01
CA ALA A 73 -13.92 0.22 -22.03
C ALA A 73 -15.09 0.24 -23.03
N GLY A 74 -14.75 0.21 -24.32
CA GLY A 74 -15.73 0.29 -25.41
C GLY A 74 -16.32 1.68 -25.67
N LYS A 75 -16.03 2.68 -24.82
CA LYS A 75 -16.46 4.08 -25.01
C LYS A 75 -15.35 4.97 -25.57
N LEU A 76 -14.11 4.64 -25.23
CA LEU A 76 -12.92 5.32 -25.74
C LEU A 76 -12.23 4.43 -26.77
N GLU A 77 -11.54 5.07 -27.72
CA GLU A 77 -10.56 4.41 -28.56
C GLU A 77 -9.48 3.75 -27.66
N LEU A 78 -9.00 2.58 -28.05
CA LEU A 78 -8.16 1.72 -27.21
C LEU A 78 -6.85 2.42 -26.79
N THR A 79 -6.17 3.12 -27.70
CA THR A 79 -4.94 3.85 -27.35
C THR A 79 -5.22 4.99 -26.37
N VAL A 80 -6.31 5.74 -26.56
CA VAL A 80 -6.76 6.79 -25.62
C VAL A 80 -7.07 6.21 -24.24
N LEU A 81 -7.77 5.06 -24.19
CA LEU A 81 -8.06 4.35 -22.95
C LEU A 81 -6.77 3.96 -22.22
N LYS A 82 -5.79 3.40 -22.94
CA LYS A 82 -4.53 2.92 -22.34
C LYS A 82 -3.67 4.07 -21.83
N VAL A 83 -3.52 5.15 -22.59
CA VAL A 83 -2.75 6.34 -22.17
C VAL A 83 -3.34 6.92 -20.88
N ARG A 84 -4.65 7.18 -20.86
CA ARG A 84 -5.32 7.74 -19.68
C ARG A 84 -5.27 6.81 -18.46
N ALA A 85 -5.41 5.51 -18.68
CA ALA A 85 -5.31 4.55 -17.59
C ALA A 85 -3.90 4.55 -16.98
N VAL A 86 -2.85 4.62 -17.80
CA VAL A 86 -1.46 4.74 -17.31
C VAL A 86 -1.23 6.03 -16.54
N GLU A 87 -1.78 7.16 -16.97
CA GLU A 87 -1.71 8.43 -16.24
C GLU A 87 -2.31 8.32 -14.84
N ILE A 88 -3.50 7.71 -14.74
CA ILE A 88 -4.18 7.46 -13.46
C ILE A 88 -3.34 6.56 -12.56
N HIS A 89 -2.84 5.44 -13.09
CA HIS A 89 -2.02 4.52 -12.30
C HIS A 89 -0.72 5.19 -11.83
N THR A 90 -0.11 6.00 -12.70
CA THR A 90 1.10 6.77 -12.38
C THR A 90 0.86 7.74 -11.23
N ALA A 91 -0.30 8.41 -11.19
CA ALA A 91 -0.68 9.28 -10.09
C ALA A 91 -0.82 8.49 -8.77
N SER A 92 -1.49 7.34 -8.80
CA SER A 92 -1.62 6.47 -7.62
C SER A 92 -0.26 5.98 -7.11
N ILE A 93 0.67 5.60 -8.01
CA ILE A 93 2.04 5.22 -7.63
C ILE A 93 2.81 6.40 -7.02
N LYS A 94 2.72 7.59 -7.62
CA LYS A 94 3.36 8.80 -7.09
C LYS A 94 2.90 9.13 -5.67
N ARG A 95 1.59 9.02 -5.39
CA ARG A 95 1.01 9.17 -4.03
C ARG A 95 1.65 8.19 -3.06
N VAL A 96 1.68 6.92 -3.43
CA VAL A 96 2.23 5.86 -2.58
C VAL A 96 3.72 6.12 -2.28
N MET A 97 4.51 6.50 -3.27
CA MET A 97 5.93 6.80 -3.09
C MET A 97 6.19 8.04 -2.22
N ARG A 98 5.41 9.11 -2.41
CA ARG A 98 5.63 10.39 -1.71
C ARG A 98 5.00 10.41 -0.33
N ASP A 99 3.71 10.07 -0.27
CA ASP A 99 2.88 10.34 0.90
C ASP A 99 2.86 9.15 1.87
N VAL A 100 3.05 7.92 1.37
CA VAL A 100 2.94 6.70 2.18
C VAL A 100 4.30 6.16 2.58
N PHE A 101 5.17 5.85 1.60
CA PHE A 101 6.45 5.21 1.86
C PHE A 101 7.60 6.19 2.09
N ASP A 102 7.43 7.45 1.67
CA ASP A 102 8.49 8.47 1.73
C ASP A 102 9.78 7.93 1.06
N SER A 103 9.62 7.38 -0.15
CA SER A 103 10.70 6.84 -0.97
C SER A 103 11.09 7.77 -2.13
N ALA A 104 10.30 8.81 -2.39
CA ALA A 104 10.55 9.74 -3.48
C ALA A 104 11.85 10.53 -3.25
N GLY A 105 12.74 10.54 -4.26
CA GLY A 105 14.01 11.26 -4.21
C GLY A 105 15.14 10.56 -3.44
N LYS A 106 14.93 9.32 -2.98
CA LYS A 106 15.94 8.53 -2.24
C LYS A 106 16.72 7.56 -3.15
N THR A 107 16.96 7.98 -4.39
CA THR A 107 17.70 7.22 -5.43
C THR A 107 19.20 7.36 -5.27
#